data_AF-A0A7Y7M835-F1
#
_entry.id   AF-A0A7Y7M835-F1
#
_cell.length_a   1.000
_cell.length_b   1.000
_cell.length_c   1.000
_cell.angle_alpha   90.00
_cell.angle_beta   90.00
_cell.angle_gamma   90.00
#
_symmetry.space_group_name_H-M   'P 1'
#
loop_
_entity.id
_entity.type
_entity.pdbx_description
1 polymer ?
#
loop_
_entity_poly.entity_id
_entity_poly.type
_entity_poly.pdbx_seq_one_letter_code
_entity_poly.pdbx_strand_id
1 'polypeptide(L)'
;MTETHQDFTAERYGPRAAEYVASTVHADGADLDQIERSVAGRGLETVLDLGCGGGHVSYRAAPHVGQVTACDITPDMLDAVAR
;
A
#
# COMPACT_ATOMS: atom_id res chain seq x y z
N MET A 1 16.04 26.89 -4.49
CA MET A 1 15.26 26.20 -3.45
C MET A 1 15.71 24.76 -3.48
N THR A 2 16.18 24.24 -2.36
CA THR A 2 16.63 22.85 -2.27
C THR A 2 15.38 21.97 -2.22
N GLU A 3 14.98 21.43 -3.36
CA GLU A 3 13.92 20.41 -3.40
C GLU A 3 14.37 19.24 -2.54
N THR A 4 13.59 18.90 -1.52
CA THR A 4 13.89 17.72 -0.72
C THR A 4 13.47 16.48 -1.51
N HIS A 5 14.16 15.36 -1.32
CA HIS A 5 13.86 14.10 -2.04
C HIS A 5 12.39 13.65 -1.87
N GLN A 6 11.75 14.08 -0.78
CA GLN A 6 10.35 13.85 -0.46
C GLN A 6 9.42 14.61 -1.41
N ASP A 7 9.73 15.88 -1.71
CA ASP A 7 8.96 16.74 -2.63
C ASP A 7 8.97 16.16 -4.06
N PHE A 8 10.14 15.71 -4.52
CA PHE A 8 10.29 15.08 -5.85
C PHE A 8 9.49 13.79 -6.01
N THR A 9 9.36 13.01 -4.93
CA THR A 9 8.61 11.76 -4.92
C THR A 9 7.12 12.06 -4.97
N ALA A 10 6.64 12.97 -4.12
CA ALA A 10 5.23 13.35 -4.08
C ALA A 10 4.74 13.92 -5.43
N GLU A 11 5.50 14.82 -6.07
CA GLU A 11 5.11 15.42 -7.36
C GLU A 11 5.07 14.41 -8.53
N ARG A 12 5.89 13.36 -8.50
CA ARG A 12 5.92 12.35 -9.58
C ARG A 12 4.87 11.23 -9.44
N TYR A 13 4.44 10.93 -8.21
CA TYR A 13 3.46 9.87 -7.95
C TYR A 13 2.05 10.39 -7.71
N GLY A 14 1.87 11.63 -7.24
CA GLY A 14 0.55 12.25 -7.03
C GLY A 14 -0.33 12.25 -8.29
N PRO A 15 0.14 12.74 -9.46
CA PRO A 15 -0.66 12.73 -10.69
C PRO A 15 -0.97 11.33 -11.25
N ARG A 16 -0.23 10.30 -10.81
CA ARG A 16 -0.46 8.89 -11.16
C ARG A 16 -1.23 8.14 -10.07
N ALA A 17 -1.59 8.78 -8.96
CA ALA A 17 -2.31 8.14 -7.87
C ALA A 17 -3.64 7.54 -8.35
N ALA A 18 -4.38 8.27 -9.18
CA ALA A 18 -5.60 7.76 -9.81
C ALA A 18 -5.35 6.52 -10.68
N GLU A 19 -4.23 6.44 -11.41
CA GLU A 19 -3.87 5.26 -12.23
C GLU A 19 -3.39 4.09 -11.37
N TYR A 20 -2.72 4.32 -10.24
CA TYR A 20 -2.30 3.25 -9.30
C TYR A 20 -3.47 2.70 -8.47
N VAL A 21 -4.41 3.57 -8.08
CA VAL A 21 -5.68 3.20 -7.44
C VAL A 21 -6.58 2.45 -8.42
N ALA A 22 -6.61 2.85 -9.70
CA ALA A 22 -7.41 2.21 -10.73
C ALA A 22 -6.72 1.01 -11.41
N SER A 23 -5.39 0.84 -11.27
CA SER A 23 -4.60 -0.31 -11.74
C SER A 23 -4.86 -1.57 -10.88
N THR A 24 -6.13 -1.86 -10.70
CA THR A 24 -6.75 -3.17 -10.43
C THR A 24 -6.22 -4.32 -11.33
N VAL A 25 -5.34 -4.04 -12.30
CA VAL A 25 -4.69 -5.02 -13.18
C VAL A 25 -3.58 -5.82 -12.47
N HIS A 26 -3.29 -5.59 -11.18
CA HIS A 26 -2.32 -6.39 -10.39
C HIS A 26 -2.93 -7.07 -9.15
N ALA A 27 -4.26 -7.14 -9.04
CA ALA A 27 -4.92 -7.69 -7.85
C ALA A 27 -4.67 -9.21 -7.62
N ASP A 28 -4.18 -9.96 -8.62
CA ASP A 28 -3.92 -11.42 -8.57
C ASP A 28 -2.48 -11.79 -8.96
N GLY A 29 -1.51 -10.93 -8.67
CA GLY A 29 -0.09 -11.23 -8.90
C GLY A 29 0.44 -12.32 -7.95
N ALA A 30 1.28 -13.22 -8.46
CA ALA A 30 1.91 -14.29 -7.66
C ALA A 30 2.83 -13.77 -6.54
N ASP A 31 3.16 -12.48 -6.55
CA ASP A 31 3.83 -11.75 -5.49
C ASP A 31 2.90 -11.48 -4.30
N LEU A 32 1.65 -11.07 -4.54
CA LEU A 32 0.64 -10.89 -3.48
C LEU A 32 0.34 -12.21 -2.77
N ASP A 33 0.26 -13.32 -3.50
CA ASP A 33 0.10 -14.66 -2.92
C ASP A 33 1.27 -15.07 -2.02
N GLN A 34 2.50 -14.62 -2.34
CA GLN A 34 3.66 -14.88 -1.50
C GLN A 34 3.62 -14.06 -0.21
N ILE A 35 3.16 -12.82 -0.31
CA ILE A 35 2.98 -11.93 0.85
C ILE A 35 1.88 -12.50 1.76
N GLU A 36 0.74 -12.91 1.20
CA GLU A 36 -0.35 -13.55 1.95
C GLU A 36 0.14 -14.79 2.70
N ARG A 37 0.88 -15.69 2.02
CA ARG A 37 1.49 -16.87 2.66
C ARG A 37 2.51 -16.52 3.73
N SER A 38 3.10 -15.34 3.68
CA SER A 38 4.07 -14.88 4.68
C SER A 38 3.42 -14.36 5.96
N VAL A 39 2.12 -13.98 5.91
CA VAL A 39 1.37 -13.50 7.08
C VAL A 39 0.36 -14.51 7.61
N ALA A 40 -0.27 -15.29 6.73
CA ALA A 40 -1.33 -16.25 7.09
C ALA A 40 -0.85 -17.30 8.11
N GLY A 41 -1.65 -17.52 9.14
CA GLY A 41 -1.40 -18.54 10.17
C GLY A 41 -0.24 -18.24 11.12
N ARG A 42 0.38 -17.05 11.05
CA ARG A 42 1.51 -16.68 11.91
C ARG A 42 1.14 -16.05 13.24
N GLY A 43 -0.15 -15.73 13.45
CA GLY A 43 -0.61 -15.06 14.68
C GLY A 43 -0.08 -13.64 14.83
N LEU A 44 0.12 -12.92 13.72
CA LEU A 44 0.54 -11.52 13.76
C LEU A 44 -0.62 -10.63 14.20
N GLU A 45 -0.41 -9.83 15.25
CA GLU A 45 -1.44 -8.90 15.72
C GLU A 45 -1.43 -7.59 14.93
N THR A 46 -0.25 -7.05 14.60
CA THR A 46 -0.12 -5.76 13.91
C THR A 46 0.87 -5.84 12.74
N VAL A 47 0.53 -5.20 11.62
CA VAL A 47 1.36 -5.09 10.41
C VAL A 47 1.44 -3.64 9.96
N LEU A 48 2.62 -3.21 9.51
CA LEU A 48 2.85 -1.92 8.85
C LEU A 48 3.14 -2.15 7.37
N ASP A 49 2.30 -1.59 6.51
CA ASP A 49 2.51 -1.54 5.05
C ASP A 49 3.09 -0.17 4.69
N LEU A 50 4.39 -0.12 4.40
CA LEU A 50 5.14 1.12 4.15
C LEU A 50 5.28 1.36 2.64
N GLY A 51 4.79 2.51 2.17
CA GLY A 51 4.61 2.76 0.74
C GLY A 51 3.42 1.96 0.20
N CYS A 52 2.30 1.98 0.94
CA CYS A 52 1.14 1.13 0.66
C CYS A 52 0.52 1.39 -0.72
N GLY A 53 0.76 2.55 -1.32
CA GLY A 53 0.15 2.95 -2.59
C GLY A 53 -1.36 2.75 -2.55
N GLY A 54 -1.91 2.07 -3.55
CA GLY A 54 -3.34 1.73 -3.61
C GLY A 54 -3.82 0.62 -2.67
N GLY A 55 -2.97 0.08 -1.78
CA GLY A 55 -3.39 -0.80 -0.68
C GLY A 55 -3.43 -2.30 -0.96
N HIS A 56 -2.99 -2.79 -2.13
CA HIS A 56 -3.08 -4.22 -2.49
C HIS A 56 -2.51 -5.17 -1.43
N VAL A 57 -1.33 -4.83 -0.87
CA VAL A 57 -0.71 -5.61 0.20
C VAL A 57 -1.50 -5.48 1.50
N SER A 58 -1.87 -4.25 1.88
CA SER A 58 -2.73 -3.99 3.03
C SER A 58 -4.02 -4.83 3.00
N TYR A 59 -4.73 -4.87 1.87
CA TYR A 59 -5.97 -5.61 1.70
C TYR A 59 -5.77 -7.13 1.74
N ARG A 60 -4.67 -7.64 1.19
CA ARG A 60 -4.32 -9.07 1.26
C ARG A 60 -3.93 -9.50 2.67
N ALA A 61 -3.28 -8.64 3.45
CA ALA A 61 -2.85 -8.94 4.81
C ALA A 61 -3.99 -8.85 5.83
N ALA A 62 -4.93 -7.92 5.66
CA ALA A 62 -5.98 -7.61 6.63
C ALA A 62 -6.81 -8.83 7.12
N PRO A 63 -7.17 -9.82 6.29
CA PRO A 63 -7.92 -11.00 6.75
C PRO A 63 -7.12 -11.91 7.71
N HIS A 64 -5.80 -11.78 7.75
CA HIS A 64 -4.89 -12.72 8.43
C HIS A 64 -4.28 -12.17 9.72
N VAL A 65 -4.48 -10.88 10.00
CA VAL A 65 -3.82 -10.17 11.12
C VAL A 65 -4.82 -9.32 11.89
N GLY A 66 -4.49 -8.92 13.12
CA GLY A 66 -5.39 -8.11 13.96
C GLY A 66 -5.62 -6.70 13.42
N GLN A 67 -4.56 -6.03 12.95
CA GLN A 67 -4.62 -4.69 12.39
C GLN A 67 -3.52 -4.48 11.35
N VAL A 68 -3.88 -3.81 10.25
CA VAL A 68 -2.92 -3.27 9.28
C VAL A 68 -2.91 -1.75 9.38
N THR A 69 -1.73 -1.16 9.51
CA THR A 69 -1.51 0.28 9.36
C THR A 69 -0.89 0.50 7.99
N ALA A 70 -1.62 1.18 7.11
CA ALA A 70 -1.13 1.60 5.81
C ALA A 70 -0.42 2.96 5.93
N CYS A 71 0.75 3.08 5.33
CA CYS A 71 1.55 4.29 5.36
C CYS A 71 2.04 4.63 3.96
N ASP A 72 1.83 5.86 3.52
CA ASP A 72 2.34 6.39 2.27
C ASP A 72 2.71 7.86 2.46
N ILE A 73 3.64 8.35 1.63
CA ILE A 73 4.09 9.74 1.65
C ILE A 73 3.09 10.66 0.93
N THR A 74 2.24 10.09 0.08
CA THR A 74 1.26 10.82 -0.70
C THR A 74 -0.13 10.74 -0.05
N PRO A 75 -0.74 11.88 0.33
CA PRO A 75 -2.08 11.89 0.91
C PRO A 75 -3.12 11.23 0.01
N ASP A 76 -3.03 11.40 -1.32
CA ASP A 76 -3.97 10.81 -2.28
C ASP A 76 -3.99 9.27 -2.23
N MET A 77 -2.87 8.62 -1.93
CA MET A 77 -2.82 7.16 -1.76
C MET A 77 -3.49 6.73 -0.46
N LEU A 78 -3.24 7.46 0.63
CA LEU A 78 -3.90 7.19 1.91
C LEU A 78 -5.42 7.39 1.81
N ASP A 79 -5.87 8.43 1.11
CA ASP A 79 -7.28 8.69 0.84
C ASP A 79 -7.95 7.62 -0.02
N ALA A 80 -7.19 6.88 -0.82
CA ALA A 80 -7.70 5.74 -1.57
C ALA A 80 -7.81 4.50 -0.69
N VAL A 81 -6.84 4.26 0.19
CA VAL A 81 -6.81 3.10 1.09
C VAL A 81 -7.80 3.22 2.24
N ALA A 82 -8.05 4.43 2.73
CA ALA A 82 -8.95 4.70 3.86
C ALA A 82 -10.46 4.53 3.56
N ARG A 83 -10.83 4.16 2.32
CA ARG A 83 -12.23 4.04 1.86
C ARG A 83 -12.83 2.66 2.07
#